data_AF-I2QSZ6-F1
#
_entry.id   AF-I2QSZ6-F1
#
_cell.length_a   1.000
_cell.length_b   1.000
_cell.length_c   1.000
_cell.angle_alpha   90.00
_cell.angle_beta   90.00
_cell.angle_gamma   90.00
#
_symmetry.space_group_name_H-M   'P 1'
#
loop_
_entity.id
_entity.type
_entity.pdbx_description
1 polymer ?
#
loop_
_entity_poly.entity_id
_entity_poly.type
_entity_poly.pdbx_seq_one_letter_code
_entity_poly.pdbx_strand_id
1 'polypeptide(L)'
;MNRNPTLPDLLTMTGVGVYGANWRARLAAALGISRMTLWAMLRGDGKRSAIDIDNRLVDLIERDAAAERGVMLTQLRNRVVAFAAKAKRGGTRDAA
;
A
#
# COMPACT_ATOMS: atom_id res chain seq x y z
N MET A 1 20.05 18.66 10.23
CA MET A 1 18.87 19.05 11.03
C MET A 1 17.72 18.12 10.67
N ASN A 2 17.38 17.14 11.51
CA ASN A 2 16.18 16.31 11.32
C ASN A 2 14.99 17.05 11.91
N ARG A 3 14.21 17.73 11.06
CA ARG A 3 12.94 18.32 11.46
C ARG A 3 11.93 17.18 11.58
N ASN A 4 11.22 17.08 12.70
CA ASN A 4 10.11 16.13 12.79
C ASN A 4 9.06 16.48 11.73
N PRO A 5 8.58 15.50 10.95
CA PRO A 5 7.59 15.75 9.91
C PRO A 5 6.28 16.24 10.55
N THR A 6 5.64 17.21 9.89
CA THR A 6 4.33 17.72 10.31
C THR A 6 3.22 16.76 9.86
N LEU A 7 2.01 16.88 10.43
CA LEU A 7 0.86 16.07 10.00
C LEU A 7 0.56 16.24 8.48
N PRO A 8 0.57 17.45 7.90
CA PRO A 8 0.49 17.61 6.44
C PRO A 8 1.56 16.83 5.66
N ASP A 9 2.80 16.81 6.16
CA ASP A 9 3.90 16.07 5.52
C ASP A 9 3.62 14.56 5.54
N LEU A 10 3.21 14.03 6.69
CA LEU A 10 2.87 12.61 6.87
C LEU A 10 1.72 12.18 5.97
N LEU A 11 0.65 12.99 5.90
CA LEU A 11 -0.51 12.71 5.05
C LEU A 11 -0.14 12.74 3.56
N THR A 12 0.68 13.70 3.15
CA THR A 12 1.13 13.83 1.76
C THR A 12 2.04 12.68 1.36
N MET A 13 3.04 12.38 2.20
CA MET A 13 3.99 11.30 1.97
C MET A 13 3.29 9.95 1.87
N THR A 14 2.41 9.64 2.84
CA THR A 14 1.67 8.37 2.85
C THR A 14 0.69 8.29 1.68
N GLY A 15 -0.06 9.37 1.42
CA GLY A 15 -1.03 9.41 0.34
C GLY A 15 -0.37 9.17 -1.02
N VAL A 16 0.70 9.90 -1.33
CA VAL A 16 1.45 9.74 -2.59
C VAL A 16 2.06 8.35 -2.67
N GLY A 17 2.64 7.84 -1.59
CA GLY A 17 3.26 6.52 -1.56
C GLY A 17 2.28 5.38 -1.87
N VAL A 18 1.11 5.38 -1.24
CA VAL A 18 0.14 4.28 -1.36
C VAL A 18 -0.76 4.43 -2.59
N TYR A 19 -1.10 5.66 -3.00
CA TYR A 19 -2.14 5.90 -4.02
C TYR A 19 -1.70 6.74 -5.23
N GLY A 20 -0.46 7.22 -5.28
CA GLY A 20 0.06 8.00 -6.40
C GLY A 20 -0.65 9.35 -6.60
N ALA A 21 -0.80 9.79 -7.85
CA ALA A 21 -1.28 11.14 -8.18
C ALA A 21 -2.68 11.47 -7.64
N ASN A 22 -3.57 10.47 -7.52
CA ASN A 22 -4.97 10.64 -7.13
C ASN A 22 -5.23 10.27 -5.65
N TRP A 23 -4.26 10.55 -4.79
CA TRP A 23 -4.27 10.05 -3.41
C TRP A 23 -5.32 10.66 -2.50
N ARG A 24 -5.67 11.94 -2.65
CA ARG A 24 -6.47 12.68 -1.65
C ARG A 24 -7.84 12.05 -1.37
N ALA A 25 -8.55 11.65 -2.43
CA ALA A 25 -9.87 11.01 -2.28
C ALA A 25 -9.77 9.63 -1.63
N ARG A 26 -8.76 8.85 -2.04
CA ARG A 26 -8.53 7.48 -1.55
C ARG A 26 -8.05 7.48 -0.10
N LEU A 27 -7.17 8.40 0.26
CA LEU A 27 -6.68 8.55 1.62
C LEU A 27 -7.79 8.99 2.57
N ALA A 28 -8.65 9.95 2.19
CA ALA A 28 -9.79 10.33 3.02
C ALA A 28 -10.71 9.12 3.31
N ALA A 29 -11.01 8.33 2.28
CA ALA A 29 -11.81 7.11 2.43
C ALA A 29 -11.11 6.07 3.32
N ALA A 30 -9.82 5.82 3.11
CA ALA A 30 -9.03 4.87 3.89
C ALA A 30 -8.90 5.27 5.37
N LEU A 31 -8.77 6.57 5.64
CA LEU A 31 -8.75 7.13 6.98
C LEU A 31 -10.15 7.24 7.60
N GLY A 32 -11.23 6.94 6.86
CA GLY A 32 -12.60 7.05 7.34
C GLY A 32 -13.02 8.48 7.71
N ILE A 33 -12.48 9.48 7.01
CA ILE A 33 -12.76 10.90 7.24
C ILE A 33 -13.34 11.56 5.99
N SER A 34 -14.04 12.68 6.17
CA SER A 34 -14.49 13.47 5.03
C SER A 34 -13.30 14.10 4.29
N ARG A 35 -13.45 14.33 2.98
CA ARG A 35 -12.47 15.10 2.19
C ARG A 35 -12.22 16.48 2.77
N MET A 36 -13.25 17.13 3.31
CA MET A 36 -13.14 18.46 3.91
C MET A 36 -12.27 18.43 5.17
N THR A 37 -12.41 17.38 5.98
CA THR A 37 -11.54 17.12 7.14
C THR A 37 -10.09 16.92 6.71
N LEU A 38 -9.85 16.12 5.66
CA LEU A 38 -8.51 15.94 5.10
C LEU A 38 -7.91 17.27 4.63
N TRP A 39 -8.67 18.09 3.92
CA TRP A 39 -8.21 19.42 3.49
C TRP A 39 -7.87 20.34 4.66
N ALA A 40 -8.69 20.35 5.71
CA ALA A 40 -8.39 21.12 6.92
C ALA A 40 -7.10 20.65 7.60
N MET A 41 -6.88 19.32 7.69
CA MET A 41 -5.64 18.76 8.23
C MET A 41 -4.41 19.14 7.38
N LEU A 42 -4.54 19.12 6.05
CA LEU A 42 -3.46 19.52 5.13
C LEU A 42 -3.10 21.00 5.23
N ARG A 43 -4.06 21.88 5.55
CA ARG A 43 -3.80 23.30 5.79
C ARG A 43 -3.23 23.59 7.18
N GLY A 44 -3.18 22.61 8.07
CA GLY A 44 -2.82 22.79 9.48
C GLY A 44 -3.94 23.37 10.35
N ASP A 45 -5.13 23.61 9.77
CA ASP A 45 -6.32 24.12 10.48
C ASP A 45 -7.08 23.01 11.23
N GLY A 46 -6.82 21.75 10.86
CA GLY A 46 -7.45 20.60 11.47
C GLY A 46 -6.96 20.41 12.90
N LYS A 47 -7.86 20.48 13.88
CA LYS A 47 -7.60 19.85 15.18
C LYS A 47 -7.22 18.40 14.89
N ARG A 48 -6.12 17.89 15.46
CA ARG A 48 -5.92 16.45 15.67
C ARG A 48 -7.14 16.00 16.47
N SER A 49 -8.22 15.66 15.78
CA SER A 49 -9.39 15.09 16.42
C SER A 49 -8.92 13.81 17.12
N ALA A 50 -9.68 13.31 18.09
CA ALA A 50 -9.38 12.10 18.88
C ALA A 50 -9.16 10.81 18.05
N ILE A 51 -9.07 10.90 16.72
CA ILE A 51 -8.66 9.85 15.81
C ILE A 51 -7.14 9.79 15.81
N ASP A 52 -6.63 8.61 16.13
CA ASP A 52 -5.21 8.29 16.03
C ASP A 52 -4.80 8.16 14.55
N ILE A 53 -4.63 9.31 13.89
CA ILE A 53 -4.28 9.38 12.47
C ILE A 53 -2.93 8.72 12.22
N ASP A 54 -1.98 8.86 13.14
CA ASP A 54 -0.64 8.30 12.99
C ASP A 54 -0.72 6.76 12.93
N ASN A 55 -1.45 6.12 13.86
CA ASN A 55 -1.67 4.67 13.80
C ASN A 55 -2.48 4.23 12.57
N ARG A 56 -3.48 5.01 12.14
CA ARG A 56 -4.21 4.68 10.89
C ARG A 56 -3.34 4.75 9.64
N LEU A 57 -2.38 5.66 9.60
CA LEU A 57 -1.42 5.74 8.50
C LEU A 57 -0.47 4.54 8.51
N VAL A 58 -0.01 4.11 9.69
CA VAL A 58 0.80 2.89 9.84
C VAL A 58 0.02 1.65 9.38
N ASP A 59 -1.19 1.45 9.89
CA ASP A 59 -2.07 0.34 9.49
C ASP A 59 -2.29 0.30 7.97
N LEU A 60 -2.44 1.47 7.34
CA LEU A 60 -2.62 1.57 5.90
C LEU A 60 -1.37 1.11 5.13
N ILE A 61 -0.19 1.54 5.56
CA ILE A 61 1.09 1.15 4.95
C ILE A 61 1.31 -0.35 5.09
N GLU A 62 1.06 -0.92 6.27
CA GLU A 62 1.23 -2.35 6.52
C GLU A 62 0.32 -3.21 5.65
N ARG A 63 -0.94 -2.78 5.48
CA ARG A 63 -1.90 -3.46 4.60
C ARG A 63 -1.47 -3.45 3.13
N ASP A 64 -0.97 -2.32 2.64
CA ASP A 64 -0.50 -2.20 1.26
C ASP A 64 0.74 -3.05 1.00
N ALA A 65 1.72 -3.02 1.92
CA ALA A 65 2.92 -3.85 1.87
C ALA A 65 2.58 -5.35 1.88
N ALA A 66 1.59 -5.77 2.69
CA ALA A 66 1.11 -7.15 2.70
C ALA A 66 0.46 -7.55 1.37
N ALA A 67 -0.32 -6.65 0.76
CA ALA A 67 -0.94 -6.89 -0.55
C ALA A 67 0.12 -7.02 -1.66
N GLU A 68 1.10 -6.11 -1.70
CA GLU A 68 2.21 -6.17 -2.65
C GLU A 68 2.98 -7.50 -2.53
N ARG A 69 3.33 -7.90 -1.31
CA ARG A 69 4.00 -9.18 -1.04
C ARG A 69 3.15 -10.36 -1.50
N GLY A 70 1.83 -10.33 -1.28
CA GLY A 70 0.91 -11.37 -1.74
C GLY A 70 0.91 -11.53 -3.27
N VAL A 71 0.94 -10.42 -4.01
CA VAL A 71 1.06 -10.42 -5.48
C VAL A 71 2.39 -11.03 -5.92
N MET A 72 3.51 -10.60 -5.31
CA MET A 72 4.83 -11.14 -5.63
C MET A 72 4.92 -12.65 -5.40
N LEU A 73 4.40 -13.14 -4.26
CA LEU A 73 4.38 -14.56 -3.94
C LEU A 73 3.50 -15.36 -4.91
N THR A 74 2.36 -14.79 -5.32
CA THR A 74 1.48 -15.41 -6.32
C THR A 74 2.17 -15.54 -7.67
N GLN A 75 2.88 -14.50 -8.12
CA GLN A 75 3.66 -14.54 -9.35
C GLN A 75 4.78 -15.59 -9.28
N LEU A 76 5.49 -15.67 -8.15
CA LEU A 76 6.53 -16.68 -7.93
C LEU A 76 5.95 -18.10 -7.99
N ARG A 77 4.84 -18.35 -7.28
CA ARG A 77 4.13 -19.64 -7.32
C ARG A 77 3.80 -20.04 -8.77
N ASN A 78 3.25 -19.12 -9.55
CA ASN A 78 2.87 -19.39 -10.93
C ASN A 78 4.08 -19.74 -11.80
N ARG A 79 5.23 -19.07 -11.60
CA ARG A 79 6.49 -19.41 -12.28
C ARG A 79 7.00 -20.80 -11.90
N VAL A 80 6.99 -21.15 -10.61
CA VAL A 80 7.41 -22.47 -10.13
C VAL A 80 6.52 -23.59 -10.69
N VAL A 81 5.19 -23.40 -10.67
CA VAL A 81 4.23 -24.36 -11.23
C VAL A 81 4.46 -24.54 -12.74
N ALA A 82 4.68 -23.46 -13.48
CA ALA A 82 4.96 -23.53 -14.91
C ALA A 82 6.27 -24.29 -15.21
N PHE A 83 7.33 -24.05 -14.42
CA PHE A 83 8.59 -24.75 -14.54
C PHE A 83 8.45 -26.26 -14.27
N ALA A 84 7.79 -26.63 -13.17
CA ALA A 84 7.53 -28.03 -12.82
C ALA A 84 6.69 -28.75 -13.89
N ALA A 85 5.67 -28.08 -14.43
CA ALA A 85 4.85 -28.62 -15.52
C ALA A 85 5.66 -28.84 -16.80
N LYS A 86 6.61 -27.96 -17.13
CA LYS A 86 7.52 -28.13 -18.27
C LYS A 86 8.46 -29.32 -18.07
N ALA A 87 9.04 -29.48 -16.88
CA ALA A 87 9.91 -30.61 -16.54
C ALA A 87 9.17 -31.96 -16.71
N LYS A 88 7.91 -32.04 -16.26
CA LYS A 88 7.08 -33.23 -16.41
C LYS A 88 6.76 -33.57 -17.88
N ARG A 89 6.69 -32.58 -18.78
CA ARG A 89 6.43 -32.81 -20.22
C ARG A 89 7.68 -33.15 -21.03
N GLY A 90 8.87 -32.77 -20.56
CA GLY A 90 10.15 -33.10 -21.19
C GLY A 90 10.61 -34.54 -20.93
N GLY A 91 10.35 -35.08 -19.74
CA GLY A 91 10.78 -36.44 -19.37
C GLY A 91 9.99 -37.60 -20.00
N THR A 92 9.03 -37.34 -20.89
CA THR A 92 8.20 -38.39 -21.53
C THR A 92 8.57 -38.65 -23.00
N ARG A 93 9.55 -37.94 -23.57
CA ARG A 93 9.92 -38.10 -24.99
C ARG A 93 11.19 -38.92 -25.26
N ASP A 94 11.96 -39.28 -24.24
CA ASP A 94 13.24 -39.98 -24.40
C ASP A 94 13.17 -41.48 -24.02
N ALA A 95 11.98 -42.09 -24.10
CA ALA A 95 11.75 -43.49 -23.71
C ALA A 95 11.17 -44.37 -24.83
N ALA A 96 11.44 -44.07 -26.10
CA ALA A 96 11.02 -44.89 -27.25
C ALA A 96 12.16 -45.06 -28.25
#